data_AF-A0A522UDQ8-F1
#
_entry.id   AF-A0A522UDQ8-F1
#
_cell.length_a   1.000
_cell.length_b   1.000
_cell.length_c   1.000
_cell.angle_alpha   90.00
_cell.angle_beta   90.00
_cell.angle_gamma   90.00
#
_symmetry.space_group_name_H-M   'P 1'
#
loop_
_entity.id
_entity.type
_entity.pdbx_description
1 polymer ?
#
loop_
_entity_poly.entity_id
_entity_poly.type
_entity_poly.pdbx_seq_one_letter_code
_entity_poly.pdbx_strand_id
1 'polypeptide(L)'
;MKDHSHLNVNRPVHLARRDAYYEYAVELLNRPMHGMDLRERIRHAERAAALFKTASQHARFASRSPQAGPNERDFLRFLQLIIDQVESLLAMNQQQTHFVLEECFLGRFLQAQPEQLQLLPGHYQRRAEDIQDGLCHLLQLAYPPHHELYEANLQSLNESERVRYSQAYACFREDLTRSDLEQVKSVQTSG
;
A
#
# COMPACT_ATOMS: atom_id res chain seq x y z
N MET A 1 13.20 -22.72 -24.59
CA MET A 1 13.77 -21.35 -24.69
C MET A 1 12.82 -20.45 -25.47
N LYS A 2 11.71 -20.01 -24.85
CA LYS A 2 10.76 -19.04 -25.41
C LYS A 2 10.05 -18.39 -24.22
N ASP A 3 10.40 -17.15 -23.86
CA ASP A 3 9.47 -16.14 -23.29
C ASP A 3 10.11 -14.80 -22.83
N HIS A 4 11.41 -14.56 -23.03
CA HIS A 4 12.05 -13.33 -22.51
C HIS A 4 11.79 -12.05 -23.35
N SER A 5 11.23 -12.17 -24.56
CA SER A 5 11.02 -11.05 -25.47
C SER A 5 9.88 -10.12 -25.02
N HIS A 6 8.74 -10.68 -24.60
CA HIS A 6 7.56 -9.89 -24.22
C HIS A 6 7.72 -9.13 -22.90
N LEU A 7 8.47 -9.70 -21.95
CA LEU A 7 8.75 -9.06 -20.67
C LEU A 7 9.60 -7.79 -20.82
N ASN A 8 10.48 -7.75 -21.82
CA ASN A 8 11.32 -6.59 -22.05
C ASN A 8 10.56 -5.45 -22.74
N VAL A 9 9.70 -5.77 -23.71
CA VAL A 9 8.88 -4.77 -24.42
C VAL A 9 7.96 -4.01 -23.47
N ASN A 10 7.46 -4.65 -22.40
CA ASN A 10 6.50 -4.06 -21.47
C ASN A 10 7.12 -3.53 -20.17
N ARG A 11 8.45 -3.62 -20.00
CA ARG A 11 9.15 -3.06 -18.84
C ARG A 11 8.76 -1.61 -18.51
N PRO A 12 8.74 -0.64 -19.45
CA PRO A 12 8.37 0.74 -19.13
C PRO A 12 6.95 0.86 -18.54
N VAL A 13 6.01 0.03 -18.99
CA VAL A 13 4.63 0.02 -18.45
C VAL A 13 4.60 -0.58 -17.05
N HIS A 14 5.39 -1.62 -16.79
CA HIS A 14 5.49 -2.19 -15.45
C HIS A 14 6.18 -1.26 -14.46
N LEU A 15 7.21 -0.52 -14.87
CA LEU A 15 7.82 0.54 -14.05
C LEU A 15 6.78 1.62 -13.74
N ALA A 16 6.06 2.10 -14.76
CA ALA A 16 5.03 3.13 -14.58
C ALA A 16 3.93 2.71 -13.60
N ARG A 17 3.46 1.46 -13.69
CA ARG A 17 2.48 0.92 -12.72
C ARG A 17 3.09 0.75 -11.33
N ARG A 18 4.31 0.24 -11.21
CA ARG A 18 4.98 0.13 -9.92
C ARG A 18 4.99 1.48 -9.21
N ASP A 19 5.45 2.51 -9.91
CA ASP A 19 5.66 3.84 -9.36
C ASP A 19 4.33 4.52 -9.04
N ALA A 20 3.36 4.50 -9.98
CA ALA A 20 2.05 5.11 -9.77
C ALA A 20 1.30 4.51 -8.56
N TYR A 21 1.31 3.19 -8.40
CA TYR A 21 0.62 2.52 -7.29
C TYR A 21 1.38 2.68 -5.97
N TYR A 22 2.72 2.61 -5.99
CA TYR A 22 3.54 2.84 -4.81
C TYR A 22 3.33 4.26 -4.27
N GLU A 23 3.51 5.28 -5.12
CA GLU A 23 3.37 6.68 -4.72
C GLU A 23 1.96 6.99 -4.23
N TYR A 24 0.94 6.43 -4.88
CA TYR A 24 -0.44 6.59 -4.44
C TYR A 24 -0.69 5.94 -3.07
N ALA A 25 -0.09 4.76 -2.80
CA ALA A 25 -0.17 4.12 -1.50
C ALA A 25 0.53 4.95 -0.40
N VAL A 26 1.67 5.55 -0.72
CA VAL A 26 2.42 6.45 0.16
C VAL A 26 1.61 7.72 0.46
N GLU A 27 1.01 8.34 -0.56
CA GLU A 27 0.10 9.48 -0.39
C GLU A 27 -1.08 9.13 0.50
N LEU A 28 -1.68 7.95 0.30
CA LEU A 28 -2.80 7.47 1.10
C LEU A 28 -2.39 7.34 2.57
N LEU A 29 -1.32 6.60 2.88
CA LEU A 29 -0.88 6.37 4.26
C LEU A 29 -0.40 7.64 4.97
N ASN A 30 0.12 8.64 4.25
CA ASN A 30 0.49 9.92 4.86
C ASN A 30 -0.71 10.81 5.20
N ARG A 31 -1.95 10.44 4.82
CA ARG A 31 -3.15 11.15 5.27
C ARG A 31 -3.35 10.89 6.77
N PRO A 32 -3.59 11.92 7.60
CA PRO A 32 -3.86 11.71 9.01
C PRO A 32 -5.07 10.81 9.20
N MET A 33 -4.92 9.71 9.95
CA MET A 33 -6.06 8.89 10.39
C MET A 33 -6.87 9.56 11.51
N HIS A 34 -6.42 10.73 12.00
CA HIS A 34 -7.08 11.47 13.05
C HIS A 34 -8.48 11.89 12.60
N GLY A 35 -9.51 11.45 13.33
CA GLY A 35 -10.91 11.71 13.00
C GLY A 35 -11.56 10.66 12.08
N MET A 36 -10.81 9.67 11.58
CA MET A 36 -11.41 8.52 10.90
C MET A 36 -12.06 7.58 11.92
N ASP A 37 -13.26 7.10 11.61
CA ASP A 37 -13.86 6.01 12.37
C ASP A 37 -13.13 4.68 12.12
N LEU A 38 -13.46 3.65 12.93
CA LEU A 38 -12.78 2.36 12.83
C LEU A 38 -12.97 1.68 11.47
N ARG A 39 -14.15 1.82 10.84
CA ARG A 39 -14.43 1.23 9.53
C ARG A 39 -13.66 1.96 8.43
N GLU A 40 -13.53 3.28 8.53
CA GLU A 40 -12.71 4.09 7.65
C GLU A 40 -11.24 3.71 7.75
N ARG A 41 -10.70 3.52 8.97
CA ARG A 41 -9.32 3.06 9.19
C ARG A 41 -9.07 1.68 8.56
N ILE A 42 -10.01 0.75 8.68
CA ILE A 42 -9.93 -0.57 8.04
C ILE A 42 -9.88 -0.42 6.52
N ARG A 43 -10.85 0.28 5.91
CA ARG A 43 -10.88 0.50 4.45
C ARG A 43 -9.61 1.18 3.96
N HIS A 44 -9.10 2.14 4.73
CA HIS A 44 -7.86 2.85 4.41
C HIS A 44 -6.66 1.90 4.37
N ALA A 45 -6.48 1.06 5.39
CA ALA A 45 -5.41 0.07 5.45
C ALA A 45 -5.55 -1.03 4.37
N GLU A 46 -6.76 -1.53 4.13
CA GLU A 46 -7.05 -2.51 3.07
C GLU A 46 -6.64 -1.97 1.69
N ARG A 47 -7.00 -0.72 1.42
CA ARG A 47 -6.66 -0.07 0.16
C ARG A 47 -5.16 0.14 0.01
N ALA A 48 -4.48 0.62 1.06
CA ALA A 48 -3.02 0.75 1.05
C ALA A 48 -2.34 -0.60 0.76
N ALA A 49 -2.80 -1.68 1.41
CA ALA A 49 -2.26 -3.03 1.19
C ALA A 49 -2.46 -3.49 -0.26
N ALA A 50 -3.65 -3.28 -0.84
CA ALA A 50 -3.94 -3.64 -2.22
C ALA A 50 -3.06 -2.88 -3.23
N LEU A 51 -2.80 -1.60 -2.98
CA LEU A 51 -1.93 -0.77 -3.81
C LEU A 51 -0.47 -1.25 -3.75
N PHE A 52 0.08 -1.49 -2.55
CA PHE A 52 1.45 -2.01 -2.42
C PHE A 52 1.61 -3.40 -3.03
N LYS A 53 0.60 -4.29 -2.89
CA LYS A 53 0.60 -5.61 -3.55
C LYS A 53 0.66 -5.47 -5.08
N THR A 54 -0.12 -4.53 -5.64
CA THR A 54 -0.10 -4.24 -7.08
C THR A 54 1.25 -3.67 -7.51
N ALA A 55 1.81 -2.73 -6.75
CA ALA A 55 3.15 -2.19 -7.00
C ALA A 55 4.22 -3.29 -6.96
N SER A 56 4.16 -4.20 -5.97
CA SER A 56 5.08 -5.34 -5.82
C SER A 56 4.99 -6.32 -6.98
N GLN A 57 3.78 -6.62 -7.47
CA GLN A 57 3.58 -7.44 -8.66
C GLN A 57 4.26 -6.83 -9.89
N HIS A 58 4.12 -5.52 -10.09
CA HIS A 58 4.73 -4.83 -11.22
C HIS A 58 6.23 -4.62 -11.07
N ALA A 59 6.74 -4.40 -9.86
CA ALA A 59 8.17 -4.44 -9.55
C ALA A 59 8.78 -5.82 -9.88
N ARG A 60 8.07 -6.91 -9.57
CA ARG A 60 8.50 -8.27 -9.91
C ARG A 60 8.53 -8.51 -11.42
N PHE A 61 7.60 -7.95 -12.19
CA PHE A 61 7.63 -8.06 -13.65
C PHE A 61 8.75 -7.22 -14.26
N ALA A 62 8.93 -5.98 -13.80
CA ALA A 62 10.02 -5.12 -14.25
C ALA A 62 11.39 -5.77 -13.99
N SER A 63 11.63 -6.26 -12.77
CA SER A 63 12.91 -6.84 -12.34
C SER A 63 13.32 -8.14 -13.05
N ARG A 64 12.45 -8.73 -13.88
CA ARG A 64 12.77 -9.88 -14.75
C ARG A 64 13.45 -9.47 -16.06
N SER A 65 13.50 -8.17 -16.38
CA SER A 65 14.20 -7.68 -17.56
C SER A 65 15.72 -7.76 -17.38
N PRO A 66 16.49 -7.97 -18.48
CA PRO A 66 17.95 -7.86 -18.46
C PRO A 66 18.49 -6.50 -18.01
N GLN A 67 17.68 -5.43 -18.14
CA GLN A 67 18.06 -4.07 -17.72
C GLN A 67 17.87 -3.83 -16.22
N ALA A 68 17.40 -4.84 -15.47
CA ALA A 68 17.08 -4.68 -14.07
C ALA A 68 18.34 -4.55 -13.19
N GLY A 69 18.39 -3.48 -12.38
CA GLY A 69 19.48 -3.23 -11.44
C GLY A 69 19.33 -3.96 -10.10
N PRO A 70 20.40 -4.05 -9.28
CA PRO A 70 20.33 -4.64 -7.94
C PRO A 70 19.34 -3.91 -7.02
N ASN A 71 19.25 -2.58 -7.13
CA ASN A 71 18.35 -1.76 -6.32
C ASN A 71 16.86 -2.06 -6.57
N GLU A 72 16.49 -2.62 -7.74
CA GLU A 72 15.11 -3.07 -7.97
C GLU A 72 14.74 -4.30 -7.12
N ARG A 73 15.71 -5.17 -6.84
CA ARG A 73 15.51 -6.33 -5.97
C ARG A 73 15.38 -5.89 -4.51
N ASP A 74 16.17 -4.90 -4.11
CA ASP A 74 16.08 -4.30 -2.78
C ASP A 74 14.74 -3.61 -2.58
N PHE A 75 14.28 -2.86 -3.59
CA PHE A 75 12.96 -2.26 -3.58
C PHE A 75 11.84 -3.30 -3.50
N LEU A 76 11.95 -4.43 -4.20
CA LEU A 76 10.96 -5.51 -4.09
C LEU A 76 10.92 -6.12 -2.68
N ARG A 77 12.07 -6.28 -2.03
CA ARG A 77 12.16 -6.72 -0.63
C ARG A 77 11.56 -5.69 0.32
N PHE A 78 11.85 -4.41 0.09
CA PHE A 78 11.26 -3.30 0.83
C PHE A 78 9.74 -3.28 0.71
N LEU A 79 9.18 -3.43 -0.50
CA LEU A 79 7.74 -3.49 -0.71
C LEU A 79 7.08 -4.63 0.08
N GLN A 80 7.74 -5.80 0.20
CA GLN A 80 7.22 -6.88 1.02
C GLN A 80 7.15 -6.50 2.51
N LEU A 81 8.20 -5.87 3.03
CA LEU A 81 8.23 -5.40 4.42
C LEU A 81 7.14 -4.35 4.71
N ILE A 82 6.85 -3.48 3.74
CA ILE A 82 5.76 -2.50 3.85
C ILE A 82 4.40 -3.21 3.81
N ILE A 83 4.19 -4.17 2.91
CA ILE A 83 2.95 -4.95 2.84
C ILE A 83 2.68 -5.62 4.20
N ASP A 84 3.68 -6.31 4.77
CA ASP A 84 3.53 -7.02 6.04
C ASP A 84 3.16 -6.06 7.19
N GLN A 85 3.72 -4.84 7.20
CA GLN A 85 3.39 -3.82 8.20
C GLN A 85 1.98 -3.25 8.00
N VAL A 86 1.55 -3.00 6.76
CA VAL A 86 0.18 -2.54 6.48
C VAL A 86 -0.85 -3.62 6.80
N GLU A 87 -0.53 -4.90 6.56
CA GLU A 87 -1.38 -6.02 6.97
C GLU A 87 -1.45 -6.14 8.50
N SER A 88 -0.35 -5.86 9.21
CA SER A 88 -0.35 -5.81 10.68
C SER A 88 -1.23 -4.68 11.20
N LEU A 89 -1.16 -3.50 10.60
CA LEU A 89 -2.06 -2.38 10.89
C LEU A 89 -3.53 -2.75 10.67
N LEU A 90 -3.83 -3.36 9.52
CA LEU A 90 -5.18 -3.84 9.20
C LEU A 90 -5.67 -4.84 10.23
N ALA A 91 -4.84 -5.81 10.60
CA ALA A 91 -5.18 -6.81 11.61
C ALA A 91 -5.50 -6.15 12.96
N MET A 92 -4.73 -5.16 13.41
CA MET A 92 -5.03 -4.45 14.67
C MET A 92 -6.39 -3.74 14.61
N ASN A 93 -6.72 -3.06 13.51
CA ASN A 93 -8.01 -2.41 13.36
C ASN A 93 -9.18 -3.42 13.30
N GLN A 94 -9.01 -4.55 12.59
CA GLN A 94 -10.01 -5.63 12.56
C GLN A 94 -10.18 -6.30 13.94
N GLN A 95 -9.11 -6.49 14.70
CA GLN A 95 -9.24 -7.00 16.06
C GLN A 95 -10.03 -6.02 16.94
N GLN A 96 -9.85 -4.71 16.78
CA GLN A 96 -10.64 -3.71 17.50
C GLN A 96 -12.14 -3.81 17.19
N THR A 97 -12.56 -4.19 15.96
CA THR A 97 -13.99 -4.28 15.61
C THR A 97 -14.73 -5.35 16.41
N HIS A 98 -14.07 -6.45 16.76
CA HIS A 98 -14.67 -7.54 17.54
C HIS A 98 -15.06 -7.13 18.96
N PHE A 99 -14.55 -6.00 19.46
CA PHE A 99 -14.90 -5.46 20.78
C PHE A 99 -15.78 -4.21 20.71
N VAL A 100 -15.71 -3.44 19.62
CA VAL A 100 -16.43 -2.16 19.48
C VAL A 100 -17.78 -2.33 18.76
N LEU A 101 -17.86 -3.24 17.78
CA LEU A 101 -19.00 -3.31 16.85
C LEU A 101 -19.75 -4.65 16.90
N GLU A 102 -19.07 -5.74 17.24
CA GLU A 102 -19.69 -7.06 17.33
C GLU A 102 -19.96 -7.40 18.80
N GLU A 103 -21.14 -7.96 19.11
CA GLU A 103 -21.44 -8.48 20.45
C GLU A 103 -20.33 -9.44 20.88
N CYS A 104 -19.47 -8.97 21.78
CA CYS A 104 -18.15 -9.49 22.15
C CYS A 104 -18.05 -11.03 22.15
N PHE A 105 -17.88 -11.63 20.97
CA PHE A 105 -17.76 -13.09 20.82
C PHE A 105 -16.58 -13.58 21.63
N LEU A 106 -15.48 -12.82 21.61
CA LEU A 106 -14.26 -13.19 22.30
C LEU A 106 -14.47 -13.20 23.82
N GLY A 107 -15.27 -12.29 24.36
CA GLY A 107 -15.65 -12.32 25.78
C GLY A 107 -16.44 -13.58 26.14
N ARG A 108 -17.40 -13.98 25.28
CA ARG A 108 -18.13 -15.25 25.44
C ARG A 108 -17.20 -16.46 25.34
N PHE A 109 -16.28 -16.46 24.39
CA PHE A 109 -15.33 -17.56 24.16
C PHE A 109 -14.32 -17.71 25.30
N LEU A 110 -13.77 -16.59 25.77
CA LEU A 110 -12.79 -16.55 26.87
C LEU A 110 -13.44 -16.67 28.25
N GLN A 111 -14.77 -16.65 28.34
CA GLN A 111 -15.52 -16.58 29.61
C GLN A 111 -15.06 -15.40 30.49
N ALA A 112 -14.64 -14.31 29.85
CA ALA A 112 -14.08 -13.15 30.52
C ALA A 112 -15.19 -12.18 30.93
N GLN A 113 -15.04 -11.59 32.11
CA GLN A 113 -15.94 -10.53 32.58
C GLN A 113 -15.70 -9.24 31.79
N PRO A 114 -16.71 -8.37 31.62
CA PRO A 114 -16.58 -7.12 30.86
C PRO A 114 -15.41 -6.24 31.30
N GLU A 115 -15.13 -6.19 32.60
CA GLU A 115 -14.03 -5.40 33.20
C GLU A 115 -12.66 -5.91 32.75
N GLN A 116 -12.52 -7.21 32.47
CA GLN A 116 -11.28 -7.82 31.99
C GLN A 116 -11.01 -7.49 30.52
N LEU A 117 -12.03 -7.09 29.76
CA LEU A 117 -11.94 -6.81 28.32
C LEU A 117 -11.93 -5.31 28.00
N GLN A 118 -12.31 -4.46 28.96
CA GLN A 118 -12.51 -3.03 28.78
C GLN A 118 -11.31 -2.29 28.17
N LEU A 119 -10.09 -2.75 28.46
CA LEU A 119 -8.86 -2.11 27.99
C LEU A 119 -8.41 -2.59 26.59
N LEU A 120 -8.89 -3.75 26.13
CA LEU A 120 -8.44 -4.38 24.89
C LEU A 120 -8.63 -3.50 23.64
N PRO A 121 -9.80 -2.85 23.42
CA PRO A 121 -9.97 -1.95 22.28
C PRO A 121 -8.91 -0.84 22.24
N GLY A 122 -8.62 -0.25 23.39
CA GLY A 122 -7.60 0.79 23.53
C GLY A 122 -6.19 0.27 23.27
N HIS A 123 -5.89 -0.98 23.63
CA HIS A 123 -4.61 -1.62 23.29
C HIS A 123 -4.44 -1.82 21.78
N TYR A 124 -5.45 -2.34 21.09
CA TYR A 124 -5.41 -2.49 19.64
C TYR A 124 -5.29 -1.15 18.91
N GLN A 125 -6.05 -0.15 19.37
CA GLN A 125 -5.96 1.21 18.82
C GLN A 125 -4.54 1.78 18.91
N ARG A 126 -3.92 1.75 20.10
CA ARG A 126 -2.55 2.26 20.28
C ARG A 126 -1.55 1.52 19.41
N ARG A 127 -1.68 0.19 19.29
CA ARG A 127 -0.79 -0.60 18.42
C ARG A 127 -0.97 -0.26 16.94
N ALA A 128 -2.20 -0.04 16.50
CA ALA A 128 -2.46 0.43 15.14
C ALA A 128 -1.85 1.83 14.91
N GLU A 129 -1.94 2.73 15.87
CA GLU A 129 -1.32 4.07 15.81
C GLU A 129 0.22 3.98 15.78
N ASP A 130 0.83 3.20 16.67
CA ASP A 130 2.29 2.96 16.67
C ASP A 130 2.80 2.41 15.33
N ILE A 131 2.07 1.44 14.74
CA ILE A 131 2.42 0.87 13.43
C ILE A 131 2.28 1.92 12.32
N GLN A 132 1.21 2.72 12.34
CA GLN A 132 0.99 3.77 11.36
C GLN A 132 2.11 4.82 11.39
N ASP A 133 2.50 5.28 12.58
CA ASP A 133 3.58 6.26 12.74
C ASP A 133 4.93 5.68 12.26
N GLY A 134 5.21 4.42 12.59
CA GLY A 134 6.37 3.70 12.09
C GLY A 134 6.40 3.57 10.57
N LEU A 135 5.26 3.23 9.96
CA LEU A 135 5.09 3.18 8.50
C LEU A 135 5.36 4.53 7.85
N CYS A 136 4.75 5.61 8.36
CA CYS A 136 4.96 6.97 7.85
C CYS A 136 6.44 7.36 7.91
N HIS A 137 7.12 7.09 9.04
CA HIS A 137 8.54 7.37 9.18
C HIS A 137 9.40 6.56 8.19
N LEU A 138 9.12 5.26 8.04
CA LEU A 138 9.83 4.40 7.11
C LEU A 138 9.64 4.85 5.64
N LEU A 139 8.43 5.27 5.27
CA LEU A 139 8.13 5.77 3.93
C LEU A 139 8.83 7.11 3.64
N GLN A 140 8.98 7.98 4.65
CA GLN A 140 9.79 9.20 4.53
C GLN A 140 11.27 8.87 4.26
N LEU A 141 11.83 7.90 4.98
CA LEU A 141 13.21 7.43 4.75
C LEU A 141 13.38 6.75 3.39
N ALA A 142 12.32 6.12 2.87
CA ALA A 142 12.33 5.46 1.57
C ALA A 142 12.22 6.43 0.39
N TYR A 143 11.86 7.71 0.60
CA TYR A 143 11.67 8.67 -0.47
C TYR A 143 12.97 8.92 -1.29
N PRO A 144 14.13 9.25 -0.69
CA PRO A 144 15.37 9.41 -1.45
C PRO A 144 15.79 8.18 -2.26
N PRO A 145 15.90 6.95 -1.68
CA PRO A 145 16.33 5.79 -2.45
C PRO A 145 15.30 5.36 -3.50
N HIS A 146 14.01 5.60 -3.28
CA HIS A 146 12.99 5.39 -4.31
C HIS A 146 13.18 6.37 -5.49
N HIS A 147 13.43 7.65 -5.20
CA HIS A 147 13.65 8.65 -6.24
C HIS A 147 14.91 8.36 -7.07
N GLU A 148 16.02 7.96 -6.42
CA GLU A 148 17.23 7.50 -7.11
C GLU A 148 16.96 6.28 -8.00
N LEU A 149 16.19 5.32 -7.50
CA LEU A 149 15.77 4.15 -8.28
C LEU A 149 14.90 4.54 -9.48
N TYR A 150 13.98 5.49 -9.32
CA TYR A 150 13.15 6.02 -10.39
C TYR A 150 14.01 6.65 -11.49
N GLU A 151 14.93 7.54 -11.12
CA GLU A 151 15.84 8.21 -12.07
C GLU A 151 16.71 7.19 -12.81
N ALA A 152 17.31 6.24 -12.09
CA ALA A 152 18.12 5.19 -12.70
C ALA A 152 17.31 4.32 -13.68
N ASN A 153 16.06 4.00 -13.32
CA ASN A 153 15.17 3.26 -14.21
C ASN A 153 14.84 4.06 -15.47
N LEU A 154 14.50 5.35 -15.36
CA LEU A 154 14.24 6.19 -16.53
C LEU A 154 15.47 6.36 -17.41
N GLN A 155 16.65 6.53 -16.81
CA GLN A 155 17.91 6.62 -17.54
C GLN A 155 18.21 5.37 -18.37
N SER A 156 17.79 4.19 -17.89
CA SER A 156 17.94 2.93 -18.62
C SER A 156 17.01 2.77 -19.83
N LEU A 157 15.95 3.60 -19.91
CA LEU A 157 14.97 3.56 -21.00
C LEU A 157 15.41 4.41 -22.19
N ASN A 158 15.18 3.91 -23.40
CA ASN A 158 15.28 4.71 -24.62
C ASN A 158 14.09 5.69 -24.76
N GLU A 159 14.16 6.60 -25.73
CA GLU A 159 13.15 7.65 -25.91
C GLU A 159 11.72 7.10 -26.09
N SER A 160 11.54 6.08 -26.94
CA SER A 160 10.23 5.44 -27.15
C SER A 160 9.70 4.77 -25.88
N GLU A 161 10.58 4.15 -25.10
CA GLU A 161 10.23 3.56 -23.80
C GLU A 161 9.84 4.61 -22.77
N ARG A 162 10.52 5.76 -22.72
CA ARG A 162 10.17 6.88 -21.82
C ARG A 162 8.79 7.46 -22.15
N VAL A 163 8.45 7.59 -23.43
CA VAL A 163 7.11 8.02 -23.85
C VAL A 163 6.04 7.02 -23.39
N ARG A 164 6.30 5.72 -23.54
CA ARG A 164 5.37 4.69 -23.06
C ARG A 164 5.25 4.68 -21.54
N TYR A 165 6.35 4.88 -20.82
CA TYR A 165 6.36 5.03 -19.37
C TYR A 165 5.47 6.22 -18.95
N SER A 166 5.70 7.41 -19.51
CA SER A 166 5.02 8.63 -19.07
C SER A 166 3.52 8.58 -19.33
N GLN A 167 3.10 8.10 -20.50
CA GLN A 167 1.70 7.88 -20.84
C GLN A 167 1.03 6.87 -19.90
N ALA A 168 1.70 5.74 -19.64
CA ALA A 168 1.19 4.73 -18.73
C ALA A 168 1.06 5.29 -17.31
N TYR A 169 2.08 5.97 -16.80
CA TYR A 169 2.10 6.52 -15.46
C TYR A 169 0.97 7.54 -15.26
N ALA A 170 0.81 8.49 -16.19
CA ALA A 170 -0.27 9.47 -16.15
C ALA A 170 -1.65 8.79 -16.12
N CYS A 171 -1.88 7.82 -17.01
CA CYS A 171 -3.14 7.08 -17.08
C CYS A 171 -3.46 6.36 -15.76
N PHE A 172 -2.50 5.64 -15.16
CA PHE A 172 -2.73 4.94 -13.90
C PHE A 172 -2.93 5.90 -12.72
N ARG A 173 -2.21 7.04 -12.69
CA ARG A 173 -2.41 8.08 -11.67
C ARG A 173 -3.79 8.70 -11.74
N GLU A 174 -4.28 9.00 -12.95
CA GLU A 174 -5.63 9.50 -13.17
C GLU A 174 -6.69 8.50 -12.72
N ASP A 175 -6.55 7.22 -13.09
CA ASP A 175 -7.47 6.15 -12.70
C ASP A 175 -7.55 5.97 -11.18
N LEU A 176 -6.39 5.95 -10.50
CA LEU A 176 -6.31 5.83 -9.04
C LEU A 176 -6.97 7.00 -8.33
N THR A 177 -6.76 8.22 -8.83
CA THR A 177 -7.36 9.43 -8.28
C THR A 177 -8.88 9.45 -8.47
N ARG A 178 -9.36 9.07 -9.67
CA ARG A 178 -10.80 8.98 -9.95
C ARG A 178 -11.48 7.94 -9.06
N SER A 179 -10.88 6.77 -8.90
CA SER A 179 -11.40 5.71 -8.02
C SER A 179 -11.50 6.18 -6.55
N ASP A 180 -10.57 7.03 -6.08
CA ASP A 180 -10.64 7.64 -4.74
C ASP A 180 -11.87 8.55 -4.58
N LEU A 181 -12.08 9.43 -5.56
CA LEU A 181 -13.18 10.38 -5.52
C LEU A 181 -14.54 9.68 -5.56
N GLU A 182 -14.65 8.57 -6.30
CA GLU A 182 -15.85 7.74 -6.33
C GLU A 182 -16.11 7.04 -4.99
N GLN A 183 -15.06 6.51 -4.35
CA GLN A 183 -15.18 5.91 -3.02
C GLN A 183 -15.61 6.93 -1.97
N VAL A 184 -15.02 8.13 -1.94
CA VAL A 184 -15.40 9.20 -0.99
C VAL A 184 -16.86 9.60 -1.15
N LYS A 185 -17.35 9.73 -2.40
CA LYS A 185 -18.76 10.07 -2.67
C LYS A 185 -19.72 8.99 -2.20
N SER A 186 -19.38 7.71 -2.38
CA SER A 186 -20.24 6.59 -1.97
C SER A 186 -20.43 6.52 -0.45
N VAL A 187 -19.40 6.87 0.33
CA VAL A 187 -19.44 6.92 1.80
C VAL A 187 -20.36 8.03 2.31
N GLN A 188 -20.38 9.20 1.65
CA GLN A 188 -21.25 10.32 2.04
C GLN A 188 -22.73 10.08 1.77
N THR A 189 -23.09 9.17 0.87
CA THR A 189 -24.48 8.85 0.52
C THR A 189 -25.07 7.68 1.32
N SER A 190 -24.27 6.99 2.14
CA SER A 190 -24.69 5.80 2.89
C SER A 190 -24.66 5.98 4.41
N GLY A 191 -24.47 7.22 4.89
CA GLY A 191 -24.54 7.61 6.31
C GLY A 191 -25.90 8.12 6.71
#